data_AF-X1DE19-F1
#
_entry.id   AF-X1DE19-F1
#
_cell.length_a   1.000
_cell.length_b   1.000
_cell.length_c   1.000
_cell.angle_alpha   90.00
_cell.angle_beta   90.00
_cell.angle_gamma   90.00
#
_symmetry.space_group_name_H-M   'P 1'
#
loop_
_entity.id
_entity.type
_entity.pdbx_description
1 polymer ?
#
loop_
_entity_poly.entity_id
_entity_poly.type
_entity_poly.pdbx_seq_one_letter_code
_entity_poly.pdbx_strand_id
1 'polypeptide(L)'
;MVDKVGLIFTKEYQKYNFGKDHPLRPLRLKLTYSLMDKLKLLENERLEILEPRMATREELERVHSPKYIDVVKKLSENPNDKSRSWKKKFSILMV
;
A
#
# COMPACT_ATOMS: atom_id res chain seq x y z
N MET A 1 29.52 -10.34 9.84
CA MET A 1 29.02 -9.23 8.99
C MET A 1 27.65 -8.85 9.50
N VAL A 2 27.33 -7.56 9.61
CA VAL A 2 25.97 -7.10 9.92
C VAL A 2 25.39 -6.54 8.64
N ASP A 3 24.22 -7.03 8.25
CA ASP A 3 23.62 -6.74 6.95
C ASP A 3 23.05 -5.31 6.86
N LYS A 4 22.97 -4.78 5.63
CA LYS A 4 22.24 -3.54 5.33
C LYS A 4 20.73 -3.77 5.44
N VAL A 5 19.98 -2.72 5.75
CA VAL A 5 18.51 -2.77 5.91
C VAL A 5 17.85 -1.79 4.95
N GLY A 6 16.93 -2.28 4.12
CA GLY A 6 16.10 -1.45 3.25
C GLY A 6 14.75 -1.11 3.90
N LEU A 7 14.44 0.18 4.05
CA LEU A 7 13.13 0.68 4.45
C LEU A 7 12.34 1.07 3.20
N ILE A 8 11.30 0.30 2.87
CA ILE A 8 10.42 0.64 1.74
C ILE A 8 9.39 1.68 2.18
N PHE A 9 9.51 2.92 1.69
CA PHE A 9 8.60 3.99 2.08
C PHE A 9 8.41 5.03 0.97
N THR A 10 7.18 5.51 0.83
CA THR A 10 6.83 6.69 0.04
C THR A 10 5.73 7.47 0.75
N LYS A 11 5.70 8.80 0.55
CA LYS A 11 4.62 9.65 1.09
C LYS A 11 3.27 9.33 0.46
N GLU A 12 3.27 8.73 -0.74
CA GLU A 12 2.08 8.35 -1.51
C GLU A 12 1.17 7.37 -0.76
N TYR A 13 1.72 6.54 0.14
CA TYR A 13 0.95 5.64 0.99
C TYR A 13 -0.11 6.35 1.87
N GLN A 14 0.04 7.66 2.09
CA GLN A 14 -0.91 8.45 2.86
C GLN A 14 -2.15 8.88 2.06
N LYS A 15 -2.13 8.79 0.72
CA LYS A 15 -3.24 9.22 -0.14
C LYS A 15 -4.46 8.31 -0.07
N TYR A 16 -4.29 7.08 0.43
CA TYR A 16 -5.38 6.12 0.48
C TYR A 16 -6.41 6.50 1.54
N ASN A 17 -7.72 6.44 1.23
CA ASN A 17 -8.77 6.70 2.21
C ASN A 17 -9.84 5.60 2.18
N PHE A 18 -9.91 4.81 3.24
CA PHE A 18 -10.92 3.75 3.39
C PHE A 18 -12.29 4.27 3.86
N GLY A 19 -12.44 5.59 4.03
CA GLY A 19 -13.64 6.22 4.57
C GLY A 19 -13.55 6.51 6.07
N LYS A 20 -14.45 7.39 6.54
CA LYS A 20 -14.42 7.91 7.91
C LYS A 20 -14.60 6.85 8.99
N ASP A 21 -15.32 5.76 8.72
CA ASP A 21 -15.64 4.75 9.74
C ASP A 21 -14.72 3.52 9.68
N HIS A 22 -13.74 3.50 8.78
CA HIS A 22 -12.86 2.36 8.61
C HIS A 22 -11.69 2.39 9.61
N PRO A 23 -11.40 1.28 10.33
CA PRO A 23 -10.37 1.25 11.37
C PRO A 23 -8.95 1.31 10.81
N LEU A 24 -8.72 0.81 9.58
CA LEU A 24 -7.42 0.93 8.93
C LEU A 24 -7.19 2.39 8.48
N ARG A 25 -6.28 3.06 9.17
CA ARG A 25 -5.87 4.45 8.88
C ARG A 25 -4.46 4.50 8.31
N PRO A 26 -4.22 5.10 7.13
CA PRO A 26 -2.87 5.31 6.61
C PRO A 26 -1.98 6.19 7.50
N LEU A 27 -2.59 7.00 8.37
CA LEU A 27 -1.90 7.82 9.37
C LEU A 27 -0.87 7.01 10.18
N ARG A 28 -1.13 5.71 10.42
CA ARG A 28 -0.20 4.82 11.13
C ARG A 28 1.20 4.81 10.49
N LEU A 29 1.28 4.82 9.15
CA LEU A 29 2.55 4.77 8.41
C LEU A 29 3.34 6.08 8.59
N LYS A 30 2.63 7.22 8.53
CA LYS A 30 3.22 8.54 8.77
C LYS A 30 3.79 8.65 10.19
N LEU A 31 3.03 8.17 11.18
CA LEU A 31 3.45 8.21 12.59
C LEU A 31 4.66 7.31 12.84
N THR A 32 4.68 6.10 12.27
CA THR A 32 5.86 5.21 12.35
C THR A 32 7.09 5.88 11.76
N TYR A 33 7.00 6.43 10.54
CA TYR A 33 8.13 7.11 9.91
C TYR A 33 8.62 8.32 10.73
N SER A 34 7.68 9.14 11.22
CA SER A 34 8.01 10.31 12.06
C SER A 34 8.66 9.92 13.38
N LEU A 35 8.28 8.78 13.98
CA LEU A 35 8.93 8.28 15.18
C LEU A 35 10.36 7.80 14.88
N MET A 36 10.57 7.08 13.78
CA MET A 36 11.91 6.64 13.35
C MET A 36 12.85 7.82 13.15
N ASP A 37 12.35 8.90 12.53
CA ASP A 37 13.09 10.16 12.34
C ASP A 37 13.47 10.81 13.68
N LYS A 38 12.50 10.95 14.60
CA LYS A 38 12.76 11.51 15.95
C LYS A 38 13.74 10.68 16.78
N LEU A 39 13.77 9.37 16.55
CA LEU A 39 14.72 8.45 17.19
C LEU A 39 16.06 8.38 16.44
N LYS A 40 16.24 9.17 15.38
CA LYS A 40 17.43 9.19 14.50
C LYS A 40 17.76 7.84 13.87
N LEU A 41 16.79 6.95 13.74
CA LEU A 41 16.99 5.64 13.12
C LEU A 41 17.23 5.79 11.61
N LEU A 42 16.68 6.84 11.00
CA LEU A 42 16.85 7.13 9.58
C LEU A 42 18.26 7.63 9.23
N GLU A 43 19.02 8.10 10.23
CA GLU A 43 20.41 8.54 10.08
C GLU A 43 21.41 7.38 10.13
N ASN A 44 20.96 6.15 10.38
CA ASN A 44 21.84 4.99 10.45
C ASN A 44 22.46 4.70 9.07
N GLU A 45 23.78 4.68 8.97
CA GLU A 45 24.51 4.44 7.71
C GLU A 45 24.19 3.10 7.02
N ARG A 46 23.62 2.14 7.76
CA ARG A 46 23.22 0.84 7.22
C ARG A 46 21.77 0.81 6.74
N LEU A 47 20.99 1.86 7.00
CA LEU A 47 19.60 2.00 6.58
C LEU A 47 19.54 2.75 5.26
N GLU A 48 18.87 2.17 4.29
CA GLU A 48 18.58 2.79 3.01
C GLU A 48 17.07 2.92 2.85
N ILE A 49 16.59 4.12 2.51
CA ILE A 49 15.18 4.34 2.21
C ILE A 49 14.98 4.11 0.72
N LEU A 50 14.14 3.14 0.38
CA LEU A 50 13.85 2.75 -0.99
C LEU A 50 12.41 3.13 -1.34
N GLU A 51 12.24 3.81 -2.46
CA GLU A 51 10.91 4.12 -2.97
C GLU A 51 10.32 2.88 -3.68
N PRO A 52 9.10 2.44 -3.33
CA PRO A 52 8.44 1.34 -4.01
C PRO A 52 8.10 1.72 -5.45
N ARG A 53 8.24 0.77 -6.37
CA ARG A 53 7.61 0.83 -7.69
C ARG A 53 6.22 0.20 -7.66
N MET A 54 5.40 0.53 -8.66
CA MET A 54 4.16 -0.19 -8.92
C MET A 54 4.45 -1.66 -9.26
N ALA A 55 3.60 -2.57 -8.79
CA ALA A 55 3.70 -4.00 -9.13
C ALA A 55 3.29 -4.22 -10.59
N THR A 56 3.98 -5.11 -11.31
CA THR A 56 3.56 -5.45 -12.68
C THR A 56 2.41 -6.45 -12.66
N ARG A 57 1.67 -6.56 -13.75
CA ARG A 57 0.55 -7.51 -13.84
C ARG A 57 1.01 -8.94 -13.65
N GLU A 58 2.15 -9.30 -14.24
CA GLU A 58 2.74 -10.62 -14.17
C GLU A 58 3.10 -11.01 -12.72
N GLU A 59 3.52 -10.04 -11.91
CA GLU A 59 3.83 -10.26 -10.49
C GLU A 59 2.59 -10.53 -9.66
N LEU A 60 1.50 -9.81 -9.93
CA LEU A 60 0.21 -10.02 -9.26
C LEU A 60 -0.40 -11.37 -9.62
N GLU A 61 -0.27 -11.78 -10.88
CA GLU A 61 -0.82 -13.04 -11.40
C GLU A 61 -0.13 -14.29 -10.85
N ARG A 62 1.04 -14.14 -10.21
CA ARG A 62 1.68 -15.26 -9.48
C ARG A 62 0.82 -15.81 -8.34
N VAL A 63 -0.08 -15.00 -7.80
CA VAL A 63 -0.94 -15.36 -6.66
C VAL A 63 -2.43 -15.12 -6.97
N HIS A 64 -2.75 -14.09 -7.74
CA HIS A 64 -4.13 -13.69 -8.03
C HIS A 64 -4.59 -14.15 -9.41
N SER A 65 -5.88 -14.48 -9.55
CA SER A 65 -6.45 -14.74 -10.88
C SER A 65 -6.54 -13.43 -11.70
N PRO A 66 -6.35 -13.49 -13.04
CA PRO A 66 -6.51 -12.32 -13.91
C PRO A 66 -7.87 -11.62 -13.73
N LYS A 67 -8.94 -12.42 -13.59
CA LYS A 67 -10.31 -11.91 -13.36
C LYS A 67 -10.44 -11.10 -12.06
N TYR A 68 -9.71 -11.46 -11.01
CA TYR A 68 -9.72 -10.68 -9.76
C TYR A 68 -9.01 -9.34 -9.96
N ILE A 69 -7.82 -9.37 -10.60
CA ILE A 69 -7.03 -8.16 -10.88
C ILE A 69 -7.85 -7.18 -11.73
N ASP A 70 -8.52 -7.64 -12.78
CA ASP A 70 -9.35 -6.79 -13.64
C ASP A 70 -10.50 -6.12 -12.88
N VAL A 71 -11.14 -6.85 -11.96
CA VAL A 71 -12.21 -6.31 -11.13
C VAL A 71 -11.66 -5.25 -10.18
N VAL A 72 -10.55 -5.52 -9.50
CA VAL A 72 -9.93 -4.55 -8.58
C VAL A 72 -9.52 -3.29 -9.35
N LYS A 73 -8.86 -3.42 -10.49
CA LYS A 73 -8.45 -2.29 -11.33
C LYS A 73 -9.65 -1.44 -11.77
N LYS A 74 -10.70 -2.08 -12.29
CA LYS A 74 -11.93 -1.39 -12.73
C LYS A 74 -12.59 -0.61 -11.58
N LEU A 75 -12.68 -1.19 -10.39
CA LEU A 75 -13.27 -0.52 -9.22
C LEU A 75 -12.38 0.59 -8.66
N SER A 76 -11.05 0.48 -8.79
CA SER A 76 -10.13 1.56 -8.44
C SER A 76 -10.29 2.77 -9.37
N GLU A 77 -10.51 2.53 -10.67
CA GLU A 77 -10.73 3.59 -11.67
C GLU A 77 -12.13 4.22 -11.54
N ASN A 78 -13.15 3.43 -11.21
CA ASN A 78 -14.51 3.91 -10.98
C ASN A 78 -15.14 3.31 -9.71
N PRO A 79 -14.88 3.90 -8.53
CA PRO A 79 -15.39 3.40 -7.25
C PRO A 79 -16.92 3.38 -7.14
N ASN A 80 -17.63 4.12 -7.99
CA ASN A 80 -19.09 4.22 -8.00
C ASN A 80 -19.74 3.27 -9.01
N ASP A 81 -18.99 2.39 -9.66
CA ASP A 81 -19.54 1.40 -10.59
C ASP A 81 -20.49 0.43 -9.85
N LYS A 82 -21.79 0.57 -10.13
CA LYS A 82 -22.88 -0.26 -9.56
C LYS A 82 -23.23 -1.48 -10.42
N SER A 83 -22.44 -1.81 -11.44
CA SER A 83 -22.71 -2.93 -12.36
C SER A 83 -22.72 -4.33 -11.71
N ARG A 84 -22.59 -4.43 -10.37
CA ARG A 84 -22.63 -5.71 -9.63
C ARG A 84 -23.53 -5.73 -8.39
N SER A 85 -24.24 -6.85 -8.25
CA SER A 85 -25.15 -7.27 -7.16
C SER A 85 -24.45 -7.86 -5.92
N TRP A 86 -23.12 -7.85 -5.82
CA TRP A 86 -22.39 -8.63 -4.80
C TRP A 86 -22.07 -7.79 -3.56
N LYS A 87 -22.86 -7.96 -2.49
CA LYS A 87 -22.62 -7.41 -1.15
C LYS A 87 -21.45 -8.14 -0.45
N LYS A 88 -20.19 -7.80 -0.73
CA LYS A 88 -19.09 -8.06 0.22
C LYS A 88 -18.08 -6.92 0.21
N LYS A 89 -17.87 -6.32 1.40
CA LYS A 89 -16.84 -5.34 1.70
C LYS A 89 -15.46 -5.95 1.37
N PHE A 90 -14.77 -5.40 0.39
CA PHE A 90 -13.34 -5.64 0.21
C PHE A 90 -12.64 -4.28 0.11
N SER A 91 -11.84 -3.98 1.13
CA SER A 91 -10.82 -2.93 1.11
C SER A 91 -9.72 -3.38 0.14
N ILE A 92 -9.41 -2.53 -0.84
CA ILE A 92 -8.56 -2.85 -1.99
C ILE A 92 -7.08 -2.94 -1.58
N LEU A 93 -6.44 -3.96 -2.16
CA LEU A 93 -5.01 -4.29 -2.14
C LEU A 93 -4.21 -3.18 -2.85
N MET A 94 -2.99 -2.89 -2.37
CA MET A 94 -2.03 -2.11 -3.17
C MET A 94 -1.73 -2.88 -4.45
N VAL A 95 -2.15 -2.30 -5.57
CA VAL A 95 -1.64 -2.60 -6.91
C VAL A 95 -1.02 -1.32 -7.42
#